data_AF-A0A967WH02-F1
#
_entry.id   AF-A0A967WH02-F1
#
_cell.length_a   1.000
_cell.length_b   1.000
_cell.length_c   1.000
_cell.angle_alpha   90.00
_cell.angle_beta   90.00
_cell.angle_gamma   90.00
#
_symmetry.space_group_name_H-M   'P 1'
#
loop_
_entity.id
_entity.type
_entity.pdbx_description
1 polymer ?
#
loop_
_entity_poly.entity_id
_entity_poly.type
_entity_poly.pdbx_seq_one_letter_code
_entity_poly.pdbx_strand_id
1 'polypeptide(L)'
;RRVAEALRDILAVINSDRPLDEVLDYIVTQADRLLGAGATVLHQIAGESQLITIQASSGLPEELAGTGAIPYDATWVQEAIHSRRPHAI
;
A
#
# COMPACT_ATOMS: atom_id res chain seq x y z
N ARG A 1 -13.56 15.60 -11.58
CA ARG A 1 -14.68 14.64 -11.53
C ARG A 1 -14.21 13.22 -11.20
N ARG A 2 -13.27 12.64 -11.98
CA ARG A 2 -12.64 11.32 -11.72
C ARG A 2 -12.17 11.05 -10.28
N VAL A 3 -11.50 12.01 -9.64
CA VAL A 3 -10.99 11.83 -8.26
C VAL A 3 -12.12 11.63 -7.23
N ALA A 4 -13.22 12.38 -7.37
CA ALA A 4 -14.34 12.28 -6.45
C ALA A 4 -15.17 11.01 -6.65
N GLU A 5 -15.23 10.49 -7.88
CA GLU A 5 -15.84 9.20 -8.21
C GLU A 5 -14.98 8.04 -7.66
N ALA A 6 -13.66 8.09 -7.88
CA ALA A 6 -12.74 7.10 -7.34
C ALA A 6 -12.76 7.04 -5.79
N LEU A 7 -12.80 8.20 -5.12
CA LEU A 7 -12.91 8.24 -3.65
C LEU A 7 -14.24 7.68 -3.14
N ARG A 8 -15.33 7.87 -3.88
CA ARG A 8 -16.65 7.32 -3.53
C ARG A 8 -16.67 5.80 -3.68
N ASP A 9 -16.06 5.28 -4.73
CA ASP A 9 -15.96 3.84 -4.97
C ASP A 9 -15.08 3.17 -3.90
N ILE A 10 -13.97 3.81 -3.52
CA ILE A 10 -13.11 3.37 -2.40
C ILE A 10 -13.91 3.35 -1.08
N LEU A 11 -14.69 4.38 -0.79
CA LEU A 11 -15.51 4.43 0.43
C LEU A 11 -16.62 3.38 0.44
N ALA A 12 -17.20 3.02 -0.71
CA ALA A 12 -18.21 1.98 -0.80
C ALA A 12 -17.63 0.59 -0.53
N VAL A 13 -16.39 0.33 -0.98
CA VAL A 13 -15.66 -0.91 -0.73
C VAL A 13 -15.24 -1.01 0.73
N ILE A 14 -14.70 0.07 1.33
CA ILE A 14 -14.34 0.12 2.75
C ILE A 14 -15.54 -0.08 3.69
N ASN A 15 -16.73 0.43 3.32
CA ASN A 15 -17.95 0.30 4.13
C ASN A 15 -18.79 -0.94 3.83
N SER A 16 -18.24 -1.92 3.10
CA SER A 16 -18.91 -3.19 2.83
C SER A 16 -18.45 -4.29 3.80
N ASP A 17 -19.22 -5.38 3.94
CA ASP A 17 -18.81 -6.60 4.67
C ASP A 17 -17.71 -7.40 3.93
N ARG A 18 -16.96 -6.75 3.02
CA ARG A 18 -15.88 -7.40 2.30
C ARG A 18 -14.71 -7.67 3.24
N PRO A 19 -14.03 -8.81 3.07
CA PRO A 19 -12.76 -9.08 3.73
C PRO A 19 -11.75 -7.94 3.50
N LEU A 20 -10.97 -7.60 4.53
CA LEU A 20 -10.01 -6.50 4.50
C LEU A 20 -8.99 -6.63 3.36
N ASP A 21 -8.51 -7.85 3.11
CA ASP A 21 -7.63 -8.20 1.99
C ASP A 21 -8.23 -7.81 0.64
N GLU A 22 -9.51 -8.10 0.38
CA GLU A 22 -10.17 -7.67 -0.86
C GLU A 22 -10.19 -6.14 -1.02
N VAL A 23 -10.41 -5.41 0.07
CA VAL A 23 -10.44 -3.94 0.07
C VAL A 23 -9.04 -3.40 -0.25
N LEU A 24 -8.01 -3.93 0.39
CA LEU A 24 -6.63 -3.47 0.20
C LEU A 24 -6.11 -3.81 -1.21
N ASP A 25 -6.42 -5.00 -1.72
CA ASP A 25 -6.11 -5.42 -3.09
C ASP A 25 -6.78 -4.52 -4.14
N TYR A 26 -8.04 -4.16 -3.89
CA TYR A 26 -8.75 -3.21 -4.75
C TYR A 26 -8.04 -1.84 -4.77
N ILE A 27 -7.65 -1.32 -3.61
CA ILE A 27 -6.96 -0.02 -3.49
C ILE A 27 -5.64 -0.01 -4.26
N VAL A 28 -4.77 -1.00 -4.07
CA VAL A 28 -3.47 -1.05 -4.76
C VAL A 28 -3.64 -1.19 -6.27
N THR A 29 -4.64 -1.94 -6.71
CA THR A 29 -4.95 -2.09 -8.14
C THR A 29 -5.46 -0.79 -8.77
N GLN A 30 -6.27 0.00 -8.05
CA GLN A 30 -6.70 1.31 -8.56
C GLN A 30 -5.55 2.31 -8.60
N ALA A 31 -4.70 2.32 -7.57
CA ALA A 31 -3.53 3.19 -7.50
C ALA A 31 -2.55 2.91 -8.66
N ASP A 32 -2.27 1.63 -8.92
CA ASP A 32 -1.41 1.20 -10.03
C ASP A 32 -1.89 1.74 -11.38
N ARG A 33 -3.19 1.58 -11.67
CA ARG A 33 -3.83 2.08 -12.90
C ARG A 33 -3.79 3.61 -13.02
N LEU A 34 -3.96 4.33 -11.91
CA LEU A 34 -3.98 5.79 -11.90
C LEU A 34 -2.58 6.39 -12.06
N LEU A 35 -1.58 5.75 -11.47
CA LEU A 35 -0.19 6.21 -11.48
C LEU A 35 0.58 5.70 -12.71
N GLY A 36 0.10 4.64 -13.37
CA GLY A 36 0.82 3.97 -14.45
C GLY A 36 2.13 3.35 -13.96
N ALA A 37 2.14 2.84 -12.73
CA ALA A 37 3.32 2.25 -12.12
C ALA A 37 3.58 0.85 -12.69
N GLY A 38 4.83 0.38 -12.58
CA GLY A 38 5.17 -1.02 -12.91
C GLY A 38 4.82 -1.99 -11.79
N ALA A 39 4.75 -1.49 -10.55
CA ALA A 39 4.24 -2.20 -9.39
C ALA A 39 3.82 -1.18 -8.31
N THR A 40 2.82 -1.53 -7.50
CA THR A 40 2.31 -0.76 -6.38
C THR A 40 2.23 -1.63 -5.14
N VAL A 41 2.76 -1.18 -4.01
CA VAL A 41 2.83 -1.97 -2.76
C VAL A 41 2.29 -1.16 -1.58
N LEU A 42 1.38 -1.76 -0.82
CA LEU A 42 0.88 -1.24 0.45
C LEU A 42 1.59 -1.96 1.60
N HIS A 43 2.27 -1.18 2.44
CA HIS A 43 2.95 -1.69 3.62
C HIS A 43 2.14 -1.45 4.90
N GLN A 44 2.13 -2.42 5.80
CA GLN A 44 1.72 -2.23 7.20
C GLN A 44 2.95 -2.12 8.09
N ILE A 45 2.94 -1.08 8.91
CA ILE A 45 3.98 -0.82 9.90
C ILE A 45 3.42 -1.27 11.24
N ALA A 46 3.96 -2.37 11.77
CA ALA A 46 3.62 -2.83 13.12
C ALA A 46 4.58 -2.14 14.11
N GLY A 47 4.09 -1.08 14.76
CA GLY A 47 4.91 -0.23 15.64
C GLY A 47 5.56 -0.96 16.81
N GLU A 48 4.95 -2.04 17.31
CA GLU A 48 5.48 -2.85 18.41
C GLU A 48 6.58 -3.83 17.96
N SER A 49 6.49 -4.38 16.74
CA SER A 49 7.45 -5.35 16.24
C SER A 49 8.57 -4.74 15.39
N GLN A 50 8.50 -3.45 15.06
CA GLN A 50 9.44 -2.77 14.16
C GLN A 50 9.57 -3.48 12.79
N LEU A 51 8.48 -4.12 12.34
CA LEU A 51 8.43 -4.82 11.07
C LEU A 51 7.48 -4.10 10.12
N ILE A 52 7.88 -4.07 8.85
CA ILE A 52 7.13 -3.46 7.75
C ILE A 52 6.77 -4.56 6.76
N THR A 53 5.54 -5.03 6.80
CA THR A 53 5.07 -6.15 5.95
C THR A 53 4.30 -5.62 4.76
N ILE A 54 4.33 -6.37 3.66
CA ILE A 54 3.42 -6.14 2.53
C ILE A 54 2.05 -6.65 2.94
N GLN A 55 1.03 -5.78 2.86
CA GLN A 55 -0.37 -6.15 3.09
C GLN A 55 -1.14 -6.37 1.80
N ALA A 56 -0.78 -5.65 0.75
CA ALA A 56 -1.36 -5.78 -0.58
C ALA A 56 -0.36 -5.29 -1.62
N SER A 57 -0.41 -5.84 -2.83
CA SER A 57 0.42 -5.38 -3.93
C SER A 57 -0.25 -5.61 -5.28
N SER A 58 0.12 -4.81 -6.28
CA SER A 58 -0.29 -4.95 -7.67
C SER A 58 0.93 -4.85 -8.57
N GLY A 59 1.06 -5.72 -9.58
CA GLY A 59 2.21 -5.74 -10.49
C GLY A 59 3.53 -6.22 -9.86
N LEU A 60 3.56 -6.56 -8.57
CA LEU A 60 4.75 -7.10 -7.90
C LEU A 60 4.97 -8.57 -8.32
N PRO A 61 6.17 -8.93 -8.82
CA PRO A 61 6.51 -10.33 -9.09
C PRO A 61 6.41 -11.20 -7.84
N GLU A 62 5.95 -12.44 -7.99
CA GLU A 62 5.72 -13.37 -6.88
C GLU A 62 7.02 -13.65 -6.09
N GLU A 63 8.15 -13.64 -6.79
CA GLU A 63 9.49 -13.81 -6.20
C GLU A 63 9.84 -12.69 -5.21
N LEU A 64 9.23 -11.51 -5.36
CA LEU A 64 9.40 -10.35 -4.46
C LEU A 64 8.26 -10.21 -3.45
N ALA A 65 7.10 -10.84 -3.69
CA ALA A 65 6.00 -10.86 -2.73
C ALA A 65 6.35 -11.62 -1.44
N GLY A 66 7.25 -12.61 -1.54
CA GLY A 66 7.73 -13.42 -0.42
C GLY A 66 8.96 -12.88 0.32
N THR A 67 9.61 -11.82 -0.17
CA THR A 67 10.77 -11.20 0.49
C THR A 67 10.27 -10.32 1.64
N GLY A 68 9.96 -11.00 2.74
CA GLY A 68 9.29 -10.48 3.91
C GLY A 68 10.04 -9.36 4.62
N ALA A 69 9.22 -8.53 5.28
CA ALA A 69 9.55 -7.55 6.30
C ALA A 69 10.78 -6.66 6.02
N ILE A 70 10.53 -5.42 5.59
CA ILE A 70 11.59 -4.40 5.61
C ILE A 70 11.84 -4.04 7.08
N PRO A 71 13.10 -4.12 7.56
CA PRO A 71 13.44 -3.62 8.90
C PRO A 71 13.11 -2.13 9.03
N TYR A 72 12.47 -1.75 10.13
CA TYR A 72 12.09 -0.36 10.38
C TYR A 72 13.28 0.61 10.46
N ASP A 73 14.47 0.11 10.77
CA ASP A 73 15.73 0.86 10.89
C ASP A 73 16.40 1.18 9.54
N ALA A 74 15.82 0.73 8.41
CA ALA A 74 16.23 1.22 7.11
C ALA A 74 16.01 2.74 7.02
N THR A 75 17.10 3.50 6.88
CA THR A 75 17.15 4.96 7.06
C THR A 75 16.11 5.72 6.24
N TRP A 76 15.89 5.33 4.98
CA TRP A 76 14.92 5.98 4.10
C TRP A 76 13.46 5.70 4.50
N VAL A 77 13.18 4.51 5.06
CA VAL A 77 11.84 4.16 5.53
C VAL A 77 11.48 4.95 6.78
N GLN A 78 12.44 5.05 7.70
CA GLN A 78 12.27 5.81 8.93
C GLN A 78 11.96 7.28 8.61
N GLU A 79 12.71 7.91 7.70
CA GLU A 79 12.47 9.29 7.31
C GLU A 79 11.10 9.49 6.64
N ALA A 80 10.70 8.59 5.74
CA ALA A 80 9.39 8.63 5.10
C ALA A 80 8.24 8.53 6.10
N ILE A 81 8.37 7.65 7.10
CA ILE A 81 7.36 7.45 8.15
C ILE A 81 7.25 8.68 9.06
N HIS A 82 8.38 9.22 9.53
CA HIS A 82 8.39 10.33 10.50
C HIS A 82 7.98 11.66 9.87
N SER A 83 8.40 11.93 8.64
CA SER A 83 8.10 13.20 7.94
C SER A 83 6.64 13.30 7.50
N ARG A 84 5.94 12.16 7.34
CA ARG A 84 4.55 12.07 6.86
C ARG A 84 4.31 12.84 5.56
N ARG A 85 5.31 12.82 4.66
CA ARG A 85 5.28 13.49 3.37
C ARG A 85 5.54 12.48 2.24
N PRO A 86 5.09 12.77 1.00
CA PRO A 86 5.50 11.98 -0.15
C PRO A 86 7.03 12.05 -0.34
N HIS A 87 7.65 10.90 -0.59
CA HIS A 87 9.07 10.77 -0.91
C HIS A 87 9.23 10.16 -2.30
N ALA A 88 10.13 10.71 -3.10
CA ALA A 88 10.60 10.11 -4.34
C ALA A 88 12.05 9.69 -4.13
N ILE A 89 12.35 8.43 -4.44
CA ILE A 89 13.67 7.82 -4.31
C ILE A 89 14.35 7.81 -5.68
#